data_AF-A0A7C9DFV7-F1
#
_entry.id   AF-A0A7C9DFV7-F1
#
_cell.length_a   1.000
_cell.length_b   1.000
_cell.length_c   1.000
_cell.angle_alpha   90.00
_cell.angle_beta   90.00
_cell.angle_gamma   90.00
#
_symmetry.space_group_name_H-M   'P 1'
#
loop_
_entity.id
_entity.type
_entity.pdbx_description
1 polymer ?
#
loop_
_entity_poly.entity_id
_entity_poly.type
_entity_poly.pdbx_seq_one_letter_code
_entity_poly.pdbx_strand_id
1 'polypeptide(L)'
;EKGKFFLTWYSNKLLLHGDQILEEANKAFCGCKVNVSGIHWWYKDCSHAAELTAGYYNLIDRDGYRPIARMLSRHYGVLNFTCLEMRDYEQPDYARCGPQELVQQVLSASWRENIDAAGENALPRYDPNAYNQILLNARPNGVNSGGAPKLKMCGVTYLRLSGQLVDNDYNFRIFKMFVRKMHADQEHHQNPEDYGKHVEPLELSKPKISIEDLLEATKPMGPFPFNSETDMKVEG
;
A
#
# COMPACT_ATOMS: atom_id res chain seq x y z
N GLU A 1 4.43 -13.55 -28.30
CA GLU A 1 2.96 -13.65 -28.21
C GLU A 1 2.47 -14.64 -27.15
N LYS A 2 2.82 -15.94 -27.22
CA LYS A 2 2.36 -16.96 -26.25
C LYS A 2 2.56 -16.57 -24.77
N GLY A 3 3.73 -16.08 -24.40
CA GLY A 3 4.01 -15.65 -23.02
C GLY A 3 3.15 -14.45 -22.56
N LYS A 4 2.98 -13.44 -23.41
CA LYS A 4 2.12 -12.28 -23.10
C LYS A 4 0.66 -12.70 -22.93
N PHE A 5 0.17 -13.60 -23.79
CA PHE A 5 -1.17 -14.18 -23.65
C PHE A 5 -1.33 -14.92 -22.33
N PHE A 6 -0.37 -15.78 -21.99
CA PHE A 6 -0.38 -16.52 -20.72
C PHE A 6 -0.37 -15.59 -19.51
N LEU A 7 0.54 -14.61 -19.46
CA LEU A 7 0.66 -13.68 -18.33
C LEU A 7 -0.60 -12.83 -18.17
N THR A 8 -1.19 -12.33 -19.27
CA THR A 8 -2.48 -11.63 -19.23
C THR A 8 -3.59 -12.53 -18.71
N TRP A 9 -3.71 -13.75 -19.23
CA TRP A 9 -4.71 -14.70 -18.74
C TRP A 9 -4.54 -14.98 -17.24
N TYR A 10 -3.31 -15.23 -16.80
CA TYR A 10 -2.99 -15.59 -15.42
C TYR A 10 -3.30 -14.44 -14.45
N SER A 11 -2.82 -13.22 -14.74
CA SER A 11 -3.10 -12.06 -13.89
C SER A 11 -4.59 -11.69 -13.88
N ASN A 12 -5.29 -11.86 -14.99
CA ASN A 12 -6.73 -11.59 -15.06
C ASN A 12 -7.54 -12.53 -14.17
N LYS A 13 -7.06 -13.77 -13.93
CA LYS A 13 -7.73 -14.67 -12.97
C LYS A 13 -7.74 -14.09 -11.57
N LEU A 14 -6.67 -13.43 -11.11
CA LEU A 14 -6.63 -12.78 -9.80
C LEU A 14 -7.57 -11.56 -9.74
N LEU A 15 -7.60 -10.74 -10.79
CA LEU A 15 -8.51 -9.59 -10.85
C LEU A 15 -9.98 -10.02 -10.75
N LEU A 16 -10.38 -10.99 -11.57
CA LEU A 16 -11.75 -11.51 -11.58
C LEU A 16 -12.11 -12.23 -10.27
N HIS A 17 -11.15 -12.96 -9.70
CA HIS A 17 -11.34 -13.62 -8.40
C HIS A 17 -11.58 -12.61 -7.27
N GLY A 18 -10.77 -11.55 -7.20
CA GLY A 18 -10.92 -10.47 -6.24
C GLY A 18 -12.27 -9.75 -6.38
N ASP A 19 -12.64 -9.37 -7.61
CA ASP A 19 -13.92 -8.72 -7.94
C ASP A 19 -15.12 -9.56 -7.46
N GLN A 20 -15.13 -10.86 -7.78
CA GLN A 20 -16.23 -11.76 -7.41
C GLN A 20 -16.36 -11.93 -5.89
N ILE A 21 -15.24 -12.11 -5.18
CA ILE A 21 -15.29 -12.26 -3.71
C ILE A 21 -15.70 -10.95 -3.05
N LEU A 22 -15.22 -9.81 -3.53
CA LEU A 22 -15.59 -8.51 -2.99
C LEU A 22 -17.05 -8.16 -3.24
N GLU A 23 -17.61 -8.60 -4.36
CA GLU A 23 -19.04 -8.45 -4.62
C GLU A 23 -19.88 -9.19 -3.56
N GLU A 24 -19.51 -10.42 -3.20
CA GLU A 24 -20.17 -11.16 -2.11
C GLU A 24 -19.89 -10.54 -0.73
N ALA A 25 -18.66 -10.09 -0.48
CA ALA A 25 -18.31 -9.43 0.77
C ALA A 25 -19.06 -8.09 0.95
N ASN A 26 -19.26 -7.34 -0.13
CA ASN A 26 -20.06 -6.11 -0.11
C ASN A 26 -21.54 -6.41 0.16
N LYS A 27 -22.10 -7.50 -0.38
CA LYS A 27 -23.48 -7.94 -0.04
C LYS A 27 -23.60 -8.33 1.44
N ALA A 28 -22.59 -8.99 1.99
CA ALA A 28 -22.63 -9.51 3.36
C ALA A 28 -22.31 -8.47 4.43
N PHE A 29 -21.31 -7.63 4.18
CA PHE A 29 -20.72 -6.75 5.19
C PHE A 29 -20.84 -5.28 4.87
N CYS A 30 -21.32 -4.92 3.67
CA CYS A 30 -21.22 -3.55 3.19
C CYS A 30 -19.77 -3.06 3.43
N GLY A 31 -18.75 -3.82 2.99
CA GLY A 31 -17.34 -3.36 2.94
C GLY A 31 -16.28 -4.31 3.46
N CYS A 32 -15.19 -4.47 2.70
CA CYS A 32 -13.99 -5.21 3.09
C CYS A 32 -12.74 -4.57 2.48
N LYS A 33 -11.61 -4.66 3.20
CA LYS A 33 -10.29 -4.28 2.70
C LYS A 33 -9.67 -5.44 1.93
N VAL A 34 -8.86 -5.16 0.91
CA VAL A 34 -8.05 -6.18 0.22
C VAL A 34 -6.59 -5.97 0.51
N ASN A 35 -5.91 -7.06 0.84
CA ASN A 35 -4.48 -7.08 1.03
C ASN A 35 -3.77 -7.48 -0.27
N VAL A 36 -2.75 -6.72 -0.65
CA VAL A 36 -1.86 -7.00 -1.79
C VAL A 36 -0.46 -7.24 -1.24
N SER A 37 0.16 -8.35 -1.66
CA SER A 37 1.51 -8.70 -1.21
C SER A 37 2.56 -7.85 -1.91
N GLY A 38 3.55 -7.38 -1.16
CA GLY A 38 4.72 -6.66 -1.66
C GLY A 38 5.80 -7.65 -2.07
N ILE A 39 5.99 -7.80 -3.38
CA ILE A 39 6.97 -8.72 -3.95
C ILE A 39 8.10 -7.87 -4.51
N HIS A 40 9.02 -7.50 -3.63
CA HIS A 40 10.05 -6.50 -3.93
C HIS A 40 11.30 -7.08 -4.59
N TRP A 41 11.55 -8.40 -4.48
CA TRP A 41 12.68 -9.07 -5.13
C TRP A 41 12.42 -9.26 -6.62
N TRP A 42 13.46 -9.12 -7.45
CA TRP A 42 13.41 -9.03 -8.92
C TRP A 42 12.67 -7.83 -9.50
N TYR A 43 12.20 -6.88 -8.68
CA TYR A 43 11.54 -5.66 -9.17
C TYR A 43 12.46 -4.78 -10.04
N LYS A 44 13.77 -4.74 -9.74
CA LYS A 44 14.76 -3.98 -10.53
C LYS A 44 15.31 -4.78 -11.73
N ASP A 45 14.84 -6.01 -11.92
CA ASP A 45 15.14 -6.80 -13.12
C ASP A 45 14.06 -6.59 -14.17
N CYS A 46 14.43 -6.50 -15.45
CA CYS A 46 13.47 -6.22 -16.52
C CYS A 46 12.35 -7.27 -16.66
N SER A 47 12.56 -8.47 -16.11
CA SER A 47 11.58 -9.54 -16.13
C SER A 47 10.50 -9.40 -15.04
N HIS A 48 10.76 -8.69 -13.94
CA HIS A 48 9.89 -8.68 -12.76
C HIS A 48 9.46 -10.11 -12.33
N ALA A 49 10.37 -11.09 -12.47
CA ALA A 49 10.01 -12.52 -12.50
C ALA A 49 9.16 -12.97 -11.30
N ALA A 50 9.49 -12.50 -10.09
CA ALA A 50 8.74 -12.87 -8.89
C ALA A 50 7.30 -12.34 -8.91
N GLU A 51 7.10 -11.07 -9.29
CA GLU A 51 5.78 -10.47 -9.44
C GLU A 51 4.94 -11.24 -10.47
N LEU A 52 5.53 -11.57 -11.63
CA LEU A 52 4.85 -12.33 -12.68
C LEU A 52 4.38 -13.71 -12.19
N THR A 53 5.23 -14.43 -11.46
CA THR A 53 4.89 -15.76 -10.93
C THR A 53 3.85 -15.72 -9.82
N ALA A 54 3.74 -14.60 -9.09
CA ALA A 54 2.68 -14.39 -8.12
C ALA A 54 1.36 -13.89 -8.75
N GLY A 55 1.37 -13.63 -10.05
CA GLY A 55 0.19 -13.18 -10.81
C GLY A 55 0.04 -11.67 -10.92
N TYR A 56 1.01 -10.89 -10.42
CA TYR A 56 1.10 -9.46 -10.69
C TYR A 56 1.84 -9.25 -12.01
N TYR A 57 1.11 -9.04 -13.09
CA TYR A 57 1.72 -8.79 -14.40
C TYR A 57 2.25 -7.36 -14.50
N ASN A 58 3.24 -7.03 -13.67
CA ASN A 58 3.91 -5.74 -13.60
C ASN A 58 5.20 -5.81 -14.43
N LEU A 59 5.43 -4.79 -15.27
CA LEU A 59 6.65 -4.60 -16.04
C LEU A 59 6.93 -3.10 -16.17
N ILE A 60 8.14 -2.76 -16.61
CA ILE A 60 8.56 -1.36 -16.88
C ILE A 60 7.54 -0.60 -17.75
N ASP A 61 6.94 -1.27 -18.74
CA ASP A 61 5.98 -0.69 -19.70
C ASP A 61 4.51 -1.10 -19.43
N ARG A 62 4.24 -1.79 -18.32
CA ARG A 62 2.90 -2.30 -17.98
C ARG A 62 2.66 -2.24 -16.47
N ASP A 63 1.75 -1.38 -16.04
CA ASP A 63 1.36 -1.29 -14.64
C ASP A 63 0.50 -2.51 -14.24
N GLY A 64 1.05 -3.36 -13.37
CA GLY A 64 0.37 -4.55 -12.86
C GLY A 64 -0.57 -4.29 -11.68
N TYR A 65 -0.46 -3.13 -11.02
CA TYR A 65 -1.14 -2.84 -9.77
C TYR A 65 -2.32 -1.89 -9.93
N ARG A 66 -2.25 -0.92 -10.85
CA ARG A 66 -3.35 0.02 -11.09
C ARG A 66 -4.65 -0.65 -11.57
N PRO A 67 -4.64 -1.75 -12.36
CA PRO A 67 -5.86 -2.52 -12.62
C PRO A 67 -6.52 -3.08 -11.35
N ILE A 68 -5.71 -3.45 -10.34
CA ILE A 68 -6.22 -3.91 -9.04
C ILE A 68 -6.88 -2.75 -8.31
N ALA A 69 -6.22 -1.58 -8.25
CA ALA A 69 -6.81 -0.37 -7.66
C ALA A 69 -8.11 0.05 -8.36
N ARG A 70 -8.14 0.00 -9.70
CA ARG A 70 -9.35 0.27 -10.48
C ARG A 70 -10.47 -0.70 -10.17
N MET A 71 -10.17 -2.00 -10.08
CA MET A 71 -11.14 -3.01 -9.66
C MET A 71 -11.70 -2.67 -8.26
N LEU A 72 -10.85 -2.36 -7.29
CA LEU A 72 -11.28 -2.00 -5.92
C LEU A 72 -12.17 -0.76 -5.86
N SER A 73 -12.01 0.19 -6.78
CA SER A 73 -12.78 1.44 -6.82
C SER A 73 -14.30 1.24 -6.94
N ARG A 74 -14.72 0.11 -7.53
CA ARG A 74 -16.15 -0.24 -7.66
C ARG A 74 -16.75 -0.75 -6.35
N HIS A 75 -15.91 -1.25 -5.44
CA HIS A 75 -16.31 -1.86 -4.17
C HIS A 75 -16.08 -0.92 -2.98
N TYR A 76 -15.66 0.33 -3.23
CA TYR A 76 -15.22 1.25 -2.17
C TYR A 76 -14.10 0.62 -1.32
N GLY A 77 -13.28 -0.22 -1.95
CA GLY A 77 -12.26 -1.01 -1.29
C GLY A 77 -11.01 -0.18 -0.96
N VAL A 78 -10.27 -0.64 0.03
CA VAL A 78 -8.95 -0.11 0.38
C VAL A 78 -7.90 -1.10 -0.09
N LEU A 79 -6.85 -0.60 -0.76
CA LEU A 79 -5.68 -1.40 -1.10
C LEU A 79 -4.70 -1.35 0.08
N ASN A 80 -4.54 -2.48 0.78
CA ASN A 80 -3.60 -2.62 1.89
C ASN A 80 -2.31 -3.30 1.41
N PHE A 81 -1.18 -2.60 1.46
CA PHE A 81 0.09 -3.05 0.88
C PHE A 81 1.19 -3.26 1.94
N THR A 82 2.03 -4.27 1.78
CA THR A 82 3.13 -4.55 2.73
C THR A 82 4.47 -3.92 2.30
N CYS A 83 5.55 -4.16 3.06
CA CYS A 83 6.91 -3.64 2.84
C CYS A 83 7.09 -2.14 3.11
N LEU A 84 6.19 -1.51 3.88
CA LEU A 84 6.27 -0.06 4.16
C LEU A 84 7.53 0.38 4.90
N GLU A 85 8.25 -0.53 5.53
CA GLU A 85 9.42 -0.26 6.36
C GLU A 85 10.76 -0.48 5.65
N MET A 86 10.74 -1.18 4.52
CA MET A 86 11.94 -1.64 3.83
C MET A 86 12.62 -0.53 3.04
N ARG A 87 13.95 -0.57 3.01
CA ARG A 87 14.78 0.26 2.11
C ARG A 87 15.61 -0.59 1.18
N ASP A 88 15.91 -0.05 0.01
CA ASP A 88 16.60 -0.79 -1.04
C ASP A 88 18.00 -1.20 -0.60
N TYR A 89 18.72 -0.32 0.11
CA TYR A 89 20.07 -0.60 0.61
C TYR A 89 20.11 -1.70 1.68
N GLU A 90 18.97 -2.05 2.28
CA GLU A 90 18.87 -3.15 3.25
C GLU A 90 18.80 -4.52 2.55
N GLN A 91 18.69 -4.53 1.22
CA GLN A 91 18.48 -5.73 0.43
C GLN A 91 19.79 -6.17 -0.24
N PRO A 92 20.01 -7.48 -0.41
CA PRO A 92 21.19 -7.96 -1.12
C PRO A 92 21.11 -7.64 -2.62
N ASP A 93 22.21 -7.14 -3.20
CA ASP A 93 22.28 -6.73 -4.61
C ASP A 93 21.82 -7.81 -5.61
N TYR A 94 22.16 -9.08 -5.34
CA TYR A 94 21.81 -10.21 -6.21
C TYR A 94 20.30 -10.43 -6.34
N ALA A 95 19.50 -9.96 -5.37
CA ALA A 95 18.05 -10.14 -5.36
C ALA A 95 17.33 -9.07 -6.20
N ARG A 96 18.05 -8.08 -6.73
CA ARG A 96 17.50 -7.00 -7.57
C ARG A 96 16.25 -6.37 -6.96
N CYS A 97 16.30 -6.11 -5.66
CA CYS A 97 15.16 -5.62 -4.90
C CYS A 97 14.87 -4.13 -5.19
N GLY A 98 13.59 -3.75 -5.17
CA GLY A 98 13.15 -2.34 -5.19
C GLY A 98 11.91 -2.07 -4.35
N PRO A 99 11.95 -2.34 -3.02
CA PRO A 99 10.81 -2.08 -2.15
C PRO A 99 10.37 -0.62 -2.15
N GLN A 100 11.31 0.35 -2.21
CA GLN A 100 10.94 1.77 -2.17
C GLN A 100 10.17 2.19 -3.42
N GLU A 101 10.66 1.83 -4.61
CA GLU A 101 9.97 2.16 -5.86
C GLU A 101 8.66 1.39 -6.00
N LEU A 102 8.60 0.14 -5.53
CA LEU A 102 7.38 -0.65 -5.54
C LEU A 102 6.29 -0.06 -4.65
N VAL A 103 6.61 0.33 -3.41
CA VAL A 103 5.65 1.03 -2.53
C VAL A 103 5.19 2.34 -3.18
N GLN A 104 6.11 3.10 -3.77
CA GLN A 104 5.79 4.34 -4.47
C GLN A 104 4.83 4.11 -5.64
N GLN A 105 5.04 3.05 -6.44
CA GLN A 105 4.16 2.65 -7.54
C GLN A 105 2.76 2.32 -7.05
N VAL A 106 2.65 1.41 -6.07
CA VAL A 106 1.36 0.88 -5.60
C VAL A 106 0.52 1.95 -4.92
N LEU A 107 1.11 2.76 -4.03
CA LEU A 107 0.38 3.86 -3.39
C LEU A 107 -0.06 4.90 -4.42
N SER A 108 0.79 5.21 -5.40
CA SER A 108 0.42 6.12 -6.49
C SER A 108 -0.71 5.59 -7.36
N ALA A 109 -0.73 4.29 -7.63
CA ALA A 109 -1.80 3.63 -8.38
C ALA A 109 -3.15 3.75 -7.63
N SER A 110 -3.16 3.52 -6.32
CA SER A 110 -4.35 3.70 -5.48
C SER A 110 -4.89 5.13 -5.53
N TRP A 111 -4.04 6.12 -5.28
CA TRP A 111 -4.48 7.53 -5.28
C TRP A 111 -4.93 8.02 -6.67
N ARG A 112 -4.41 7.45 -7.75
CA ARG A 112 -4.86 7.76 -9.13
C ARG A 112 -6.24 7.24 -9.47
N GLU A 113 -6.57 6.07 -8.96
CA GLU A 113 -7.89 5.47 -9.13
C GLU A 113 -8.86 5.96 -8.03
N ASN A 114 -8.47 6.99 -7.27
CA ASN A 114 -9.24 7.63 -6.20
C ASN A 114 -9.72 6.63 -5.13
N ILE A 115 -8.85 5.69 -4.75
CA ILE A 115 -9.10 4.78 -3.65
C ILE A 115 -8.14 5.03 -2.49
N ASP A 116 -8.59 4.67 -1.29
CA ASP A 116 -7.78 4.68 -0.10
C ASP A 116 -6.66 3.62 -0.17
N ALA A 117 -5.48 4.00 0.30
CA ALA A 117 -4.33 3.10 0.45
C ALA A 117 -3.98 2.92 1.94
N ALA A 118 -3.85 1.68 2.39
CA ALA A 118 -3.34 1.31 3.70
C ALA A 118 -2.07 0.46 3.55
N GLY A 119 -1.40 0.15 4.66
CA GLY A 119 -0.29 -0.78 4.57
C GLY A 119 0.24 -1.32 5.88
N GLU A 120 1.23 -2.19 5.74
CA GLU A 120 1.86 -2.98 6.79
C GLU A 120 3.38 -2.99 6.63
N ASN A 121 4.11 -3.15 7.73
CA ASN A 121 5.50 -3.60 7.63
C ASN A 121 5.54 -5.11 7.31
N ALA A 122 6.49 -5.52 6.48
CA ALA A 122 6.61 -6.92 6.07
C ALA A 122 7.33 -7.78 7.13
N LEU A 123 8.32 -7.22 7.80
CA LEU A 123 9.13 -7.90 8.81
C LEU A 123 9.08 -7.18 10.17
N PRO A 124 9.25 -7.90 11.30
CA PRO A 124 9.37 -7.26 12.61
C PRO A 124 10.58 -6.32 12.68
N ARG A 125 10.35 -5.03 12.97
CA ARG A 125 11.38 -3.99 13.00
C ARG A 125 11.13 -3.01 14.13
N TYR A 126 12.10 -2.81 15.01
CA TYR A 126 11.95 -1.98 16.23
C TYR A 126 12.83 -0.73 16.21
N ASP A 127 13.51 -0.46 15.10
CA ASP A 127 14.49 0.61 14.95
C ASP A 127 13.90 1.87 14.30
N PRO A 128 14.43 3.07 14.63
CA PRO A 128 13.97 4.33 14.05
C PRO A 128 14.00 4.39 12.51
N ASN A 129 14.91 3.67 11.83
CA ASN A 129 14.98 3.71 10.36
C ASN A 129 13.73 3.12 9.72
N ALA A 130 13.28 1.96 10.20
CA ALA A 130 12.04 1.33 9.77
C ALA A 130 10.83 2.23 10.01
N TYR A 131 10.70 2.79 11.22
CA TYR A 131 9.61 3.70 11.55
C TYR A 131 9.61 4.96 10.68
N ASN A 132 10.78 5.55 10.44
CA ASN A 132 10.93 6.72 9.58
C ASN A 132 10.57 6.42 8.12
N GLN A 133 10.85 5.21 7.64
CA GLN A 133 10.43 4.76 6.31
C GLN A 133 8.91 4.60 6.22
N ILE A 134 8.27 4.00 7.22
CA ILE A 134 6.81 3.90 7.31
C ILE A 134 6.18 5.30 7.34
N LEU A 135 6.74 6.23 8.13
CA LEU A 135 6.26 7.60 8.25
C LEU A 135 6.35 8.36 6.93
N LEU A 136 7.45 8.19 6.20
CA LEU A 136 7.61 8.74 4.85
C LEU A 136 6.52 8.19 3.93
N ASN A 137 6.31 6.87 3.89
CA ASN A 137 5.28 6.26 3.04
C ASN A 137 3.86 6.68 3.44
N ALA A 138 3.58 6.87 4.74
CA ALA A 138 2.29 7.30 5.25
C ALA A 138 1.90 8.71 4.79
N ARG A 139 2.89 9.60 4.65
CA ARG A 139 2.72 10.98 4.17
C ARG A 139 3.94 11.35 3.29
N PRO A 140 3.94 10.97 2.01
CA PRO A 140 5.12 11.09 1.14
C PRO A 140 5.56 12.53 0.88
N ASN A 141 4.69 13.51 1.11
CA ASN A 141 4.99 14.93 0.97
C ASN A 141 4.89 15.69 2.31
N GLY A 142 4.97 14.98 3.43
CA GLY A 142 4.96 15.57 4.77
C GLY A 142 3.60 16.00 5.29
N VAL A 143 3.62 16.72 6.41
CA VAL A 143 2.43 17.36 6.99
C VAL A 143 2.07 18.63 6.23
N ASN A 144 0.80 19.00 6.24
CA ASN A 144 0.31 20.25 5.66
C ASN A 144 -0.26 21.13 6.78
N SER A 145 0.39 22.26 7.05
CA SER A 145 -0.07 23.20 8.10
C SER A 145 -1.38 23.90 7.74
N GLY A 146 -1.75 23.92 6.46
CA GLY A 146 -2.97 24.55 5.94
C GLY A 146 -4.17 23.62 5.80
N GLY A 147 -4.08 22.36 6.20
CA GLY A 147 -5.19 21.40 6.12
C GLY A 147 -4.76 19.95 5.88
N ALA A 148 -5.61 19.17 5.21
CA ALA A 148 -5.29 17.78 4.90
C ALA A 148 -4.05 17.67 3.98
N PRO A 149 -3.13 16.71 4.21
CA PRO A 149 -2.07 16.41 3.26
C PRO A 149 -2.64 15.96 1.92
N LYS A 150 -2.00 16.34 0.82
CA LYS A 150 -2.43 15.97 -0.54
C LYS A 150 -2.43 14.46 -0.76
N LEU A 151 -1.39 13.78 -0.27
CA LEU A 151 -1.24 12.33 -0.32
C LEU A 151 -1.04 11.84 1.12
N LYS A 152 -1.92 10.93 1.54
CA LYS A 152 -1.89 10.35 2.88
C LYS A 152 -2.44 8.93 2.81
N MET A 153 -1.76 8.01 3.48
CA MET A 153 -2.29 6.67 3.70
C MET A 153 -3.45 6.72 4.69
N CYS A 154 -4.45 5.88 4.44
CA CYS A 154 -5.67 5.82 5.23
C CYS A 154 -5.44 5.06 6.56
N GLY A 155 -4.37 4.27 6.67
CA GLY A 155 -3.97 3.62 7.91
C GLY A 155 -2.72 2.76 7.73
N VAL A 156 -2.07 2.45 8.84
CA VAL A 156 -0.94 1.51 8.91
C VAL A 156 -1.22 0.49 10.00
N THR A 157 -1.03 -0.78 9.69
CA THR A 157 -1.10 -1.88 10.67
C THR A 157 0.32 -2.38 10.96
N TYR A 158 0.72 -2.37 12.22
CA TYR A 158 2.07 -2.78 12.61
C TYR A 158 2.13 -4.27 12.98
N LEU A 159 3.03 -5.01 12.32
CA LEU A 159 3.36 -6.40 12.58
C LEU A 159 4.54 -6.47 13.57
N ARG A 160 4.39 -7.03 14.77
CA ARG A 160 3.20 -7.53 15.47
C ARG A 160 3.41 -7.27 16.97
N LEU A 161 2.32 -7.20 17.74
CA LEU A 161 2.39 -7.26 19.20
C LEU A 161 3.21 -8.49 19.65
N SER A 162 4.26 -8.25 20.42
CA SER A 162 5.13 -9.29 20.98
C SER A 162 5.76 -8.78 22.27
N GLY A 163 6.27 -9.70 23.12
CA GLY A 163 7.07 -9.30 24.29
C GLY A 163 8.28 -8.44 23.89
N GLN A 164 8.92 -8.73 22.76
CA GLN A 164 10.00 -7.90 22.21
C GLN A 164 9.59 -6.44 21.96
N LEU A 165 8.31 -6.20 21.61
CA LEU A 165 7.78 -4.85 21.42
C LEU A 165 7.47 -4.14 22.74
N VAL A 166 6.83 -4.84 23.69
CA VAL A 166 6.24 -4.21 24.88
C VAL A 166 7.07 -4.37 26.16
N ASP A 167 7.81 -5.46 26.32
CA ASP A 167 8.59 -5.76 27.53
C ASP A 167 10.00 -5.11 27.47
N ASN A 168 10.42 -4.65 26.30
CA ASN A 168 11.67 -3.91 26.13
C ASN A 168 11.38 -2.40 26.16
N ASP A 169 11.87 -1.72 27.21
CA ASP A 169 11.63 -0.29 27.43
C ASP A 169 12.06 0.60 26.25
N TYR A 170 13.20 0.29 25.63
CA TYR A 170 13.70 1.05 24.48
C TYR A 170 12.75 0.86 23.28
N ASN A 171 12.43 -0.38 22.91
CA ASN A 171 11.55 -0.67 21.77
C ASN A 171 10.17 -0.03 21.96
N PHE A 172 9.58 -0.16 23.14
CA PHE A 172 8.26 0.40 23.40
C PHE A 172 8.28 1.93 23.44
N ARG A 173 9.36 2.54 23.94
CA ARG A 173 9.56 4.00 23.88
C ARG A 173 9.64 4.50 22.45
N ILE A 174 10.45 3.87 21.60
CA ILE A 174 10.58 4.25 20.19
C ILE A 174 9.25 4.01 19.44
N PHE A 175 8.55 2.91 19.73
CA PHE A 175 7.23 2.66 19.15
C PHE A 175 6.20 3.74 19.54
N LYS A 176 6.18 4.19 20.80
CA LYS A 176 5.34 5.32 21.23
C LYS A 176 5.67 6.61 20.46
N MET A 177 6.96 6.88 20.21
CA MET A 177 7.36 8.03 19.39
C MET A 177 6.88 7.86 17.94
N PHE A 178 7.00 6.67 17.36
CA PHE A 178 6.45 6.36 16.05
C PHE A 178 4.94 6.61 15.97
N VAL A 179 4.15 6.13 16.95
CA VAL A 179 2.71 6.38 17.01
C VAL A 179 2.41 7.87 17.10
N ARG A 180 3.13 8.62 17.95
CA ARG A 180 2.99 10.08 18.07
C ARG A 180 3.28 10.79 16.74
N LYS A 181 4.33 10.40 16.03
CA LYS A 181 4.66 10.94 14.71
C LYS A 181 3.64 10.53 13.65
N MET A 182 3.09 9.32 13.70
CA MET A 182 1.98 8.90 12.83
C MET A 182 0.74 9.79 13.04
N HIS A 183 0.45 10.20 14.27
CA HIS A 183 -0.61 11.13 14.64
C HIS A 183 -0.25 12.61 14.43
N ALA A 184 0.84 12.90 13.70
CA ALA A 184 1.30 14.26 13.45
C ALA A 184 1.49 15.10 14.74
N ASP A 185 2.10 14.48 15.76
CA ASP A 185 2.33 15.02 17.10
C ASP A 185 1.06 15.42 17.87
N GLN A 186 -0.13 15.02 17.40
CA GLN A 186 -1.39 15.16 18.14
C GLN A 186 -1.57 14.03 19.16
N GLU A 187 -2.39 14.30 20.17
CA GLU A 187 -2.87 13.27 21.09
C GLU A 187 -3.75 12.24 20.37
N HIS A 188 -3.98 11.10 21.02
CA HIS A 188 -4.88 10.09 20.46
C HIS A 188 -6.32 10.61 20.43
N HIS A 189 -6.90 10.68 19.23
CA HIS A 189 -8.32 10.94 19.02
C HIS A 189 -9.10 9.63 18.98
N GLN A 190 -10.08 9.48 19.87
CA GLN A 190 -10.96 8.31 19.91
C GLN A 190 -11.99 8.32 18.79
N ASN A 191 -12.48 9.50 18.39
CA ASN A 191 -13.45 9.65 17.32
C ASN A 191 -12.74 9.86 15.97
N PRO A 192 -12.92 8.96 14.98
CA PRO A 192 -12.30 9.11 13.67
C PRO A 192 -12.70 10.37 12.90
N GLU A 193 -13.87 10.92 13.18
CA GLU A 193 -14.37 12.13 12.52
C GLU A 193 -13.53 13.36 12.85
N ASP A 194 -12.90 13.41 14.03
CA ASP A 194 -12.05 14.52 14.48
C ASP A 194 -10.87 14.77 13.55
N TYR A 195 -10.43 13.74 12.81
CA TYR A 195 -9.34 13.81 11.84
C TYR A 195 -9.80 13.51 10.41
N GLY A 196 -11.08 13.74 10.13
CA GLY A 196 -11.67 13.67 8.79
C GLY A 196 -11.89 12.25 8.27
N LYS A 197 -11.97 11.26 9.17
CA LYS A 197 -12.33 9.88 8.82
C LYS A 197 -13.77 9.58 9.22
N HIS A 198 -14.67 9.77 8.26
CA HIS A 198 -16.07 9.37 8.43
C HIS A 198 -16.25 7.89 8.10
N VAL A 199 -16.97 7.18 8.96
CA VAL A 199 -17.38 5.80 8.71
C VAL A 199 -18.85 5.84 8.33
N GLU A 200 -19.11 5.96 7.04
CA GLU A 200 -20.47 5.96 6.50
C GLU A 200 -20.95 4.52 6.23
N PRO A 201 -22.27 4.24 6.29
CA PRO A 201 -22.81 2.97 5.85
C PRO A 201 -22.42 2.74 4.38
N LEU A 202 -21.79 1.61 4.07
CA LEU A 202 -21.31 1.41 2.72
C LEU A 202 -22.46 1.15 1.76
N GLU A 203 -22.32 1.73 0.58
CA GLU A 203 -23.18 1.48 -0.56
C GLU A 203 -22.91 0.11 -1.20
N LEU A 204 -23.88 -0.35 -1.98
CA LEU A 204 -23.68 -1.49 -2.86
C LEU A 204 -22.61 -1.17 -3.91
N SER A 205 -21.86 -2.20 -4.31
CA SER A 205 -20.82 -2.08 -5.32
C SER A 205 -21.37 -1.45 -6.60
N LYS A 206 -20.57 -0.58 -7.23
CA LYS A 206 -20.89 0.09 -8.50
C LYS A 206 -21.08 -0.95 -9.63
N PRO A 207 -21.63 -0.58 -10.81
CA PRO A 207 -21.80 -1.50 -11.94
C PRO A 207 -20.47 -2.11 -12.43
N LYS A 208 -20.49 -3.38 -12.85
CA LYS A 208 -19.30 -4.16 -13.23
C LYS A 208 -18.42 -3.44 -14.25
N ILE A 209 -17.10 -3.41 -13.99
CA ILE A 209 -16.10 -2.88 -14.92
C ILE A 209 -15.67 -4.04 -15.81
N SER A 210 -15.64 -3.83 -17.14
CA SER A 210 -15.18 -4.87 -18.07
C SER A 210 -13.68 -5.15 -17.87
N ILE A 211 -13.22 -6.34 -18.28
CA ILE A 211 -11.79 -6.64 -18.16
C ILE A 211 -10.97 -5.74 -19.08
N GLU A 212 -11.51 -5.35 -20.22
CA GLU A 212 -10.90 -4.41 -21.16
C GLU A 212 -10.67 -3.04 -20.51
N ASP A 213 -11.69 -2.49 -19.83
CA ASP A 213 -11.60 -1.19 -19.13
C ASP A 213 -10.67 -1.25 -17.91
N LEU A 214 -10.62 -2.40 -17.22
CA LEU A 214 -9.63 -2.62 -16.16
C LEU A 214 -8.20 -2.60 -16.73
N LEU A 215 -8.00 -3.22 -17.89
CA LEU A 215 -6.70 -3.34 -18.52
C LEU A 215 -6.20 -2.04 -19.16
N GLU A 216 -7.06 -1.06 -19.44
CA GLU A 216 -6.60 0.30 -19.75
C GLU A 216 -5.74 0.90 -18.62
N ALA A 217 -5.95 0.46 -17.38
CA ALA A 217 -5.16 0.88 -16.24
C ALA A 217 -3.71 0.37 -16.28
N THR A 218 -3.40 -0.58 -17.17
CA THR A 218 -2.02 -1.06 -17.37
C THR A 218 -1.12 -0.05 -18.06
N LYS A 219 -1.69 1.02 -18.64
CA LYS A 219 -0.91 2.11 -19.24
C LYS A 219 0.03 2.72 -18.17
N PRO A 220 1.35 2.70 -18.38
CA PRO A 220 2.31 3.16 -17.39
C PRO A 220 2.14 4.66 -17.13
N MET A 221 2.30 5.05 -15.87
CA MET A 221 2.27 6.44 -15.43
C MET A 221 3.32 6.61 -14.34
N GLY A 222 4.28 7.54 -14.48
CA GLY A 222 5.36 7.71 -13.51
C GLY A 222 4.84 8.10 -12.11
N PRO A 223 5.33 7.56 -10.99
CA PRO A 223 4.69 7.68 -9.68
C PRO A 223 4.60 9.13 -9.18
N PHE A 224 3.76 9.39 -8.16
CA PHE A 224 3.79 10.68 -7.47
C PHE A 224 5.15 10.87 -6.78
N PRO A 225 5.71 12.09 -6.75
CA PRO A 225 6.99 12.34 -6.12
C PRO A 225 6.91 12.16 -4.61
N PHE A 226 7.85 11.42 -4.05
CA PHE A 226 8.03 11.27 -2.61
C PHE A 226 9.23 12.12 -2.17
N ASN A 227 9.17 12.67 -0.96
CA ASN A 227 10.33 13.30 -0.34
C ASN A 227 11.42 12.24 -0.09
N SER A 228 12.67 12.68 0.06
CA SER A 228 13.77 11.77 0.39
C SER A 228 13.68 11.22 1.82
N GLU A 229 12.99 11.94 2.70
CA GLU A 229 12.79 11.59 4.10
C GLU A 229 11.51 12.19 4.67
N THR A 230 11.01 11.60 5.76
CA THR A 230 9.88 12.16 6.51
C THR A 230 10.30 13.44 7.24
N ASP A 231 9.37 14.39 7.32
CA ASP A 231 9.46 15.60 8.15
C ASP A 231 9.13 15.34 9.62
N MET A 232 8.59 14.16 9.94
CA MET A 232 8.14 13.77 11.27
C MET A 232 8.98 12.61 11.81
N LYS A 233 10.31 12.79 11.88
CA LYS A 233 11.23 11.73 12.27
C LYS A 233 11.06 11.29 13.72
N VAL A 234 11.25 9.99 13.93
CA VAL A 234 11.58 9.37 15.21
C VAL A 234 13.09 9.44 15.38
N GLU A 235 13.52 10.05 16.50
CA GLU A 235 14.92 10.09 16.94
C GLU A 235 15.16 8.94 17.94
N GLY A 236 16.40 8.43 17.98
CA GLY A 236 16.81 7.31 18.85
C GLY A 236 17.20 7.75 20.26
#